data_AF-A0A2E3NEL1-F1
#
_entry.id   AF-A0A2E3NEL1-F1
#
_cell.length_a   1.000
_cell.length_b   1.000
_cell.length_c   1.000
_cell.angle_alpha   90.00
_cell.angle_beta   90.00
_cell.angle_gamma   90.00
#
_symmetry.space_group_name_H-M   'P 1'
#
loop_
_entity.id
_entity.type
_entity.pdbx_description
1 polymer ?
#
loop_
_entity_poly.entity_id
_entity_poly.type
_entity_poly.pdbx_seq_one_letter_code
_entity_poly.pdbx_strand_id
1 'polypeptide(L)'
;MSTPSAIELWKRFHWAFFVNTQGLLMALSRFERFVETEDFEGARREMAAAATLMRASGASMQLAGSFTRQEYKDQVRPSMMPPELEVAGFSGLMSWDHASLIELWRRLSPIFASLPDVLKHEYEDFVAAYGTLADSHSAVCSRFVAKGEGSIRYEGDEAIESLSRFRKGREAMIAPQGRVSGCPAHGAPATHRDEADDDIES
;
A
#
# COMPACT_ATOMS: atom_id res chain seq x y z
N MET A 1 14.83 16.26 23.22
CA MET A 1 14.72 16.30 21.75
C MET A 1 13.44 17.04 21.40
N SER A 2 13.49 18.01 20.49
CA SER A 2 12.29 18.74 20.06
C SER A 2 11.41 17.85 19.17
N THR A 3 10.09 18.02 19.25
CA THR A 3 9.14 17.33 18.36
C THR A 3 9.40 17.76 16.91
N PRO A 4 9.51 16.82 15.95
CA PRO A 4 9.70 17.17 14.54
C PRO A 4 8.47 17.92 13.99
N SER A 5 8.71 18.88 13.10
CA SER A 5 7.66 19.62 12.39
C SER A 5 6.93 18.73 11.36
N ALA A 6 5.75 19.17 10.92
CA ALA A 6 4.96 18.46 9.91
C ALA A 6 5.73 18.26 8.59
N ILE A 7 6.49 19.27 8.16
CA ILE A 7 7.31 19.17 6.95
C ILE A 7 8.48 18.19 7.11
N GLU A 8 9.08 18.10 8.31
CA GLU A 8 10.13 17.12 8.58
C GLU A 8 9.60 15.69 8.60
N LEU A 9 8.44 15.47 9.23
CA LEU A 9 7.75 14.18 9.20
C LEU A 9 7.43 13.76 7.77
N TRP A 10 6.82 14.67 7.00
CA TRP A 10 6.47 14.43 5.61
C TRP A 10 7.70 14.03 4.79
N LYS A 11 8.79 14.81 4.85
CA LYS A 11 10.03 14.51 4.12
C LYS A 11 10.62 13.18 4.58
N ARG A 12 10.96 13.02 5.86
CA ARG A 12 11.69 11.85 6.38
C ARG A 12 11.02 10.53 6.03
N PHE A 13 9.70 10.48 6.13
CA PHE A 13 8.97 9.24 5.86
C PHE A 13 8.64 9.03 4.38
N HIS A 14 8.59 10.07 3.55
CA HIS A 14 8.65 9.88 2.08
C HIS A 14 9.99 9.32 1.64
N TRP A 15 11.10 9.78 2.22
CA TRP A 15 12.42 9.20 1.98
C TRP A 15 12.47 7.72 2.37
N ALA A 16 11.93 7.36 3.54
CA ALA A 16 11.82 5.96 3.96
C ALA A 16 10.96 5.13 2.99
N PHE A 17 9.84 5.68 2.49
CA PHE A 17 9.02 5.04 1.46
C PHE A 17 9.81 4.75 0.17
N PHE A 18 10.63 5.69 -0.31
CA PHE A 18 11.45 5.48 -1.49
C PHE A 18 12.53 4.42 -1.28
N VAL A 19 13.22 4.43 -0.13
CA VAL A 19 14.20 3.40 0.22
C VAL A 19 13.55 2.00 0.26
N ASN A 20 12.37 1.89 0.88
CA ASN A 20 11.62 0.63 0.90
C ASN A 20 11.21 0.17 -0.50
N THR A 21 10.85 1.12 -1.39
CA THR A 21 10.50 0.84 -2.79
C THR A 21 11.71 0.31 -3.57
N GLN A 22 12.89 0.91 -3.37
CA GLN A 22 14.13 0.44 -3.99
C GLN A 22 14.52 -0.96 -3.50
N GLY A 23 14.40 -1.21 -2.20
CA GLY A 23 14.58 -2.55 -1.65
C GLY A 23 13.60 -3.56 -2.27
N LEU A 24 12.34 -3.15 -2.46
CA LEU A 24 11.29 -3.99 -3.04
C LEU A 24 11.63 -4.35 -4.49
N LEU A 25 12.11 -3.39 -5.29
CA LEU A 25 12.59 -3.64 -6.65
C LEU A 25 13.71 -4.68 -6.67
N MET A 26 14.68 -4.56 -5.77
CA MET A 26 15.79 -5.50 -5.67
C MET A 26 15.31 -6.90 -5.27
N ALA A 27 14.43 -7.01 -4.28
CA ALA A 27 13.88 -8.27 -3.82
C ALA A 27 13.10 -8.98 -4.94
N LEU A 28 12.20 -8.27 -5.62
CA LEU A 28 11.40 -8.82 -6.72
C LEU A 28 12.24 -9.21 -7.94
N SER A 29 13.32 -8.46 -8.23
CA SER A 29 14.26 -8.83 -9.30
C SER A 29 15.06 -10.08 -8.96
N ARG A 30 15.46 -10.26 -7.69
CA ARG A 30 16.13 -11.49 -7.25
C ARG A 30 15.17 -12.68 -7.20
N PHE A 31 13.94 -12.47 -6.75
CA PHE A 31 12.86 -13.46 -6.78
C PHE A 31 12.68 -14.04 -8.18
N GLU A 32 12.57 -13.18 -9.19
CA GLU A 32 12.45 -13.61 -10.59
C GLU A 32 13.56 -14.58 -10.99
N ARG A 33 14.82 -14.18 -10.76
CA ARG A 33 16.00 -14.99 -11.07
C ARG A 33 16.01 -16.33 -10.32
N PHE A 34 15.56 -16.34 -9.06
CA PHE A 34 15.49 -17.56 -8.26
C PHE A 34 14.40 -18.51 -8.76
N VAL A 35 13.26 -17.99 -9.21
CA VAL A 35 12.24 -18.81 -9.88
C VAL A 35 12.78 -19.41 -11.18
N GLU A 36 13.46 -18.62 -12.01
CA GLU A 36 14.06 -19.08 -13.28
C GLU A 36 15.11 -20.18 -13.09
N THR A 37 15.81 -20.16 -11.94
CA THR A 37 16.86 -21.13 -11.60
C THR A 37 16.38 -22.25 -10.68
N GLU A 38 15.07 -22.32 -10.41
CA GLU A 38 14.44 -23.29 -9.51
C GLU A 38 14.99 -23.30 -8.06
N ASP A 39 15.64 -22.20 -7.63
CA ASP A 39 16.04 -21.98 -6.24
C ASP A 39 14.85 -21.47 -5.43
N PHE A 40 13.95 -22.39 -5.08
CA PHE A 40 12.72 -22.03 -4.37
C PHE A 40 12.96 -21.48 -2.97
N GLU A 41 14.06 -21.84 -2.30
CA GLU A 41 14.40 -21.26 -0.99
C GLU A 41 14.89 -19.82 -1.13
N GLY A 42 15.68 -19.52 -2.17
CA GLY A 42 15.98 -18.14 -2.58
C GLY A 42 14.71 -17.34 -2.88
N ALA A 43 13.81 -17.90 -3.69
CA ALA A 43 12.56 -17.25 -4.07
C ALA A 43 11.66 -16.97 -2.86
N ARG A 44 11.50 -17.92 -1.92
CA ARG A 44 10.73 -17.74 -0.67
C ARG A 44 11.25 -16.56 0.13
N ARG A 45 12.56 -16.49 0.34
CA ARG A 45 13.20 -15.42 1.12
C ARG A 45 12.99 -14.05 0.50
N GLU A 46 13.14 -13.93 -0.81
CA GLU A 46 12.95 -12.66 -1.51
C GLU A 46 11.48 -12.23 -1.56
N MET A 47 10.54 -13.18 -1.69
CA MET A 47 9.11 -12.87 -1.62
C MET A 47 8.71 -12.39 -0.22
N ALA A 48 9.21 -13.03 0.84
CA ALA A 48 8.98 -12.59 2.22
C ALA A 48 9.60 -11.20 2.49
N ALA A 49 10.78 -10.93 1.94
CA ALA A 49 11.39 -9.61 2.01
C ALA A 49 10.54 -8.56 1.28
N ALA A 50 10.03 -8.88 0.07
CA ALA A 50 9.14 -8.01 -0.68
C ALA A 50 7.85 -7.69 0.11
N ALA A 51 7.23 -8.68 0.73
CA ALA A 51 6.05 -8.47 1.58
C ALA A 51 6.35 -7.55 2.78
N THR A 52 7.50 -7.75 3.44
CA THR A 52 7.96 -6.90 4.55
C THR A 52 8.16 -5.45 4.10
N LEU A 53 8.83 -5.23 2.97
CA LEU A 53 9.09 -3.90 2.41
C LEU A 53 7.80 -3.19 1.98
N MET A 54 6.81 -3.94 1.51
CA MET A 54 5.48 -3.41 1.20
C MET A 54 4.76 -2.90 2.46
N ARG A 55 4.77 -3.66 3.55
CA ARG A 55 4.22 -3.23 4.85
C ARG A 55 4.97 -2.03 5.42
N ALA A 56 6.30 -2.06 5.36
CA ALA A 56 7.14 -0.93 5.77
C ALA A 56 6.83 0.33 4.95
N SER A 57 6.57 0.19 3.66
CA SER A 57 6.13 1.30 2.80
C SER A 57 4.78 1.87 3.26
N GLY A 58 3.83 1.03 3.64
CA GLY A 58 2.55 1.46 4.20
C GLY A 58 2.72 2.21 5.53
N ALA A 59 3.55 1.68 6.44
CA ALA A 59 3.87 2.35 7.70
C ALA A 59 4.55 3.71 7.48
N SER A 60 5.51 3.79 6.53
CA SER A 60 6.14 5.05 6.13
C SER A 60 5.10 6.06 5.64
N MET A 61 4.12 5.66 4.83
CA MET A 61 3.05 6.58 4.41
C MET A 61 2.22 7.10 5.58
N GLN A 62 1.86 6.24 6.53
CA GLN A 62 1.10 6.64 7.73
C GLN A 62 1.89 7.63 8.59
N LEU A 63 3.18 7.37 8.79
CA LEU A 63 4.09 8.24 9.54
C LEU A 63 4.33 9.58 8.81
N ALA A 64 4.41 9.55 7.48
CA ALA A 64 4.49 10.74 6.64
C ALA A 64 3.24 11.63 6.71
N GLY A 65 2.11 11.11 7.21
CA GLY A 65 0.87 11.84 7.46
C GLY A 65 0.55 12.02 8.95
N SER A 66 1.54 11.89 9.85
CA SER A 66 1.33 12.00 11.30
C SER A 66 1.33 13.45 11.79
N PHE A 67 0.47 14.26 11.19
CA PHE A 67 0.20 15.66 11.54
C PHE A 67 -1.28 16.00 11.26
N THR A 68 -1.71 17.17 11.71
CA THR A 68 -3.09 17.66 11.54
C THR A 68 -3.36 18.16 10.12
N ARG A 69 -4.65 18.24 9.75
CA ARG A 69 -5.05 18.82 8.47
C ARG A 69 -4.68 20.30 8.33
N GLN A 70 -4.66 21.04 9.44
CA GLN A 70 -4.25 22.44 9.45
C GLN A 70 -2.75 22.57 9.13
N GLU A 71 -1.89 21.78 9.78
CA GLU A 71 -0.46 21.73 9.48
C GLU A 71 -0.18 21.29 8.03
N TYR A 72 -0.97 20.37 7.49
CA TYR A 72 -0.89 20.02 6.07
C TYR A 72 -1.15 21.23 5.17
N LYS A 73 -2.22 22.00 5.43
CA LYS A 73 -2.60 23.17 4.63
C LYS A 73 -1.60 24.32 4.76
N ASP A 74 -1.03 24.52 5.94
CA ASP A 74 -0.19 25.67 6.24
C ASP A 74 1.29 25.45 5.95
N GLN A 75 1.77 24.19 6.02
CA GLN A 75 3.20 23.88 5.92
C GLN A 75 3.51 22.94 4.74
N VAL A 76 2.80 21.80 4.67
CA VAL A 76 3.18 20.72 3.75
C VAL A 76 2.72 21.02 2.31
N ARG A 77 1.44 21.36 2.12
CA ARG A 77 0.87 21.63 0.80
C ARG A 77 1.52 22.81 0.09
N PRO A 78 1.76 23.97 0.74
CA PRO A 78 2.45 25.09 0.10
C PRO A 78 3.86 24.71 -0.36
N SER A 79 4.59 23.88 0.40
CA SER A 79 5.93 23.43 0.01
C SER A 79 5.99 22.57 -1.27
N MET A 80 4.83 22.11 -1.76
CA MET A 80 4.69 21.32 -2.99
C MET A 80 4.01 22.11 -4.13
N MET A 81 3.83 23.42 -3.96
CA MET A 81 3.19 24.32 -4.93
C MET A 81 4.11 25.49 -5.26
N PRO A 82 3.87 26.23 -6.35
CA PRO A 82 4.54 27.49 -6.60
C PRO A 82 4.28 28.52 -5.49
N PRO A 83 5.26 29.36 -5.11
CA PRO A 83 6.60 29.50 -5.68
C PRO A 83 7.65 28.49 -5.15
N GLU A 84 7.34 27.71 -4.12
CA GLU A 84 8.31 26.80 -3.48
C GLU A 84 8.70 25.62 -4.39
N LEU A 85 7.77 25.17 -5.24
CA LEU A 85 7.99 24.10 -6.22
C LEU A 85 7.26 24.39 -7.54
N GLU A 86 8.03 24.71 -8.58
CA GLU A 86 7.53 25.05 -9.93
C GLU A 86 7.20 23.82 -10.81
N VAL A 87 6.99 22.65 -10.20
CA VAL A 87 6.70 21.40 -10.93
C VAL A 87 5.19 21.18 -11.03
N ALA A 88 4.63 21.46 -12.21
CA ALA A 88 3.22 21.21 -12.48
C ALA A 88 2.84 19.73 -12.28
N GLY A 89 1.76 19.48 -11.53
CA GLY A 89 1.23 18.13 -11.33
C GLY A 89 2.08 17.22 -10.44
N PHE A 90 2.92 17.79 -9.57
CA PHE A 90 3.77 17.05 -8.62
C PHE A 90 2.98 15.92 -7.94
N SER A 91 3.50 14.70 -8.08
CA SER A 91 2.84 13.49 -7.61
C SER A 91 3.86 12.37 -7.46
N GLY A 92 3.63 11.46 -6.51
CA GLY A 92 4.41 10.24 -6.37
C GLY A 92 4.45 9.36 -7.63
N LEU A 93 3.48 9.53 -8.55
CA LEU A 93 3.47 8.87 -9.86
C LEU A 93 4.62 9.30 -10.79
N MET A 94 5.24 10.45 -10.53
CA MET A 94 6.38 10.94 -11.31
C MET A 94 7.71 10.31 -10.88
N SER A 95 7.73 9.53 -9.80
CA SER A 95 8.94 8.86 -9.35
C SER A 95 9.37 7.78 -10.35
N TRP A 96 10.66 7.81 -10.72
CA TRP A 96 11.29 6.77 -11.53
C TRP A 96 11.13 5.39 -10.88
N ASP A 97 11.32 5.30 -9.55
CA ASP A 97 11.18 4.04 -8.80
C ASP A 97 9.76 3.48 -8.91
N HIS A 98 8.74 4.34 -8.95
CA HIS A 98 7.36 3.90 -9.15
C HIS A 98 7.17 3.32 -10.55
N ALA A 99 7.65 4.00 -11.59
CA ALA A 99 7.55 3.52 -12.96
C ALA A 99 8.26 2.17 -13.14
N SER A 100 9.47 2.03 -12.56
CA SER A 100 10.22 0.77 -12.56
C SER A 100 9.48 -0.35 -11.84
N LEU A 101 8.77 -0.06 -10.73
CA LEU A 101 8.01 -1.06 -10.00
C LEU A 101 6.82 -1.58 -10.80
N ILE A 102 6.10 -0.69 -11.48
CA ILE A 102 4.98 -1.08 -12.35
C ILE A 102 5.46 -1.95 -13.51
N GLU A 103 6.58 -1.59 -14.14
CA GLU A 103 7.16 -2.40 -15.22
C GLU A 103 7.62 -3.77 -14.72
N LEU A 104 8.23 -3.81 -13.53
CA LEU A 104 8.63 -5.07 -12.90
C LEU A 104 7.41 -5.97 -12.60
N TRP A 105 6.33 -5.41 -12.08
CA TRP A 105 5.10 -6.17 -11.84
C TRP A 105 4.46 -6.70 -13.12
N ARG A 106 4.44 -5.88 -14.18
CA ARG A 106 3.98 -6.32 -15.50
C ARG A 106 4.78 -7.51 -16.01
N ARG A 107 6.10 -7.48 -15.83
CA ARG A 107 7.03 -8.55 -16.21
C ARG A 107 6.87 -9.81 -15.35
N LEU A 108 6.62 -9.65 -14.05
CA LEU A 108 6.40 -10.76 -13.12
C LEU A 108 4.99 -11.37 -13.19
N SER A 109 4.01 -10.66 -13.77
CA SER A 109 2.61 -11.11 -13.80
C SER A 109 2.43 -12.54 -14.37
N PRO A 110 3.08 -12.93 -15.49
CA PRO A 110 3.04 -14.32 -15.97
C PRO A 110 3.62 -15.32 -14.97
N ILE A 111 4.69 -14.96 -14.24
CA ILE A 111 5.29 -15.82 -13.22
C ILE A 111 4.31 -16.03 -12.06
N PHE A 112 3.66 -14.97 -11.59
CA PHE A 112 2.62 -15.07 -10.56
C PHE A 112 1.42 -15.93 -11.01
N ALA A 113 1.10 -15.92 -12.30
CA ALA A 113 0.05 -16.76 -12.86
C ALA A 113 0.44 -18.24 -12.99
N SER A 114 1.70 -18.62 -12.82
CA SER A 114 2.16 -20.01 -12.90
C SER A 114 3.12 -20.37 -11.77
N LEU A 115 2.91 -19.78 -10.60
CA LEU A 115 3.76 -19.99 -9.42
C LEU A 115 3.65 -21.44 -8.93
N PRO A 116 4.78 -22.12 -8.65
CA PRO A 116 4.78 -23.42 -7.99
C PRO A 116 4.13 -23.36 -6.59
N ASP A 117 3.44 -24.42 -6.19
CA ASP A 117 2.72 -24.49 -4.91
C ASP A 117 3.62 -24.23 -3.68
N VAL A 118 4.92 -24.55 -3.78
CA VAL A 118 5.91 -24.31 -2.70
C VAL A 118 6.11 -22.83 -2.36
N LEU A 119 5.72 -21.92 -3.27
CA LEU A 119 5.82 -20.47 -3.11
C LEU A 119 4.48 -19.80 -2.78
N LYS A 120 3.39 -20.58 -2.74
CA LYS A 120 2.03 -20.05 -2.62
C LYS A 120 1.83 -19.21 -1.35
N HIS A 121 2.35 -19.67 -0.22
CA HIS A 121 2.18 -19.00 1.06
C HIS A 121 2.81 -17.58 1.07
N GLU A 122 4.06 -17.46 0.63
CA GLU A 122 4.77 -16.17 0.59
C GLU A 122 4.15 -15.24 -0.44
N TYR A 123 3.66 -15.79 -1.56
CA TYR A 123 2.95 -15.02 -2.56
C TYR A 123 1.62 -14.45 -2.04
N GLU A 124 0.83 -15.25 -1.33
CA GLU A 124 -0.40 -14.76 -0.68
C GLU A 124 -0.10 -13.67 0.35
N ASP A 125 0.97 -13.83 1.14
CA ASP A 125 1.41 -12.82 2.12
C ASP A 125 1.87 -11.52 1.44
N PHE A 126 2.52 -11.61 0.28
CA PHE A 126 2.91 -10.48 -0.55
C PHE A 126 1.69 -9.73 -1.11
N VAL A 127 0.68 -10.45 -1.63
CA VAL A 127 -0.56 -9.84 -2.13
C VAL A 127 -1.32 -9.16 -0.99
N ALA A 128 -1.40 -9.78 0.18
CA ALA A 128 -2.01 -9.19 1.37
C ALA A 128 -1.25 -7.93 1.84
N ALA A 129 0.09 -7.97 1.79
CA ALA A 129 0.94 -6.83 2.12
C ALA A 129 0.70 -5.63 1.17
N TYR A 130 0.48 -5.90 -0.12
CA TYR A 130 0.09 -4.85 -1.07
C TYR A 130 -1.26 -4.23 -0.72
N GLY A 131 -2.25 -5.06 -0.34
CA GLY A 131 -3.54 -4.57 0.15
C GLY A 131 -3.37 -3.60 1.33
N THR A 132 -2.52 -3.95 2.29
CA THR A 132 -2.21 -3.11 3.46
C THR A 132 -1.58 -1.77 3.06
N LEU A 133 -0.65 -1.77 2.09
CA LEU A 133 -0.05 -0.54 1.56
C LEU A 133 -1.11 0.34 0.88
N ALA A 134 -1.96 -0.24 0.03
CA ALA A 134 -2.99 0.48 -0.70
C ALA A 134 -4.03 1.12 0.24
N ASP A 135 -4.41 0.40 1.30
CA ASP A 135 -5.34 0.87 2.31
C ASP A 135 -4.70 1.98 3.15
N SER A 136 -3.42 1.84 3.53
CA SER A 136 -2.65 2.87 4.23
C SER A 136 -2.57 4.18 3.42
N HIS A 137 -2.29 4.08 2.12
CA HIS A 137 -2.22 5.25 1.25
C HIS A 137 -3.58 5.96 1.17
N SER A 138 -4.66 5.20 0.98
CA SER A 138 -6.02 5.73 0.90
C SER A 138 -6.44 6.42 2.20
N ALA A 139 -6.14 5.81 3.35
CA ALA A 139 -6.46 6.34 4.67
C ALA A 139 -5.70 7.64 5.00
N VAL A 140 -4.44 7.76 4.56
CA VAL A 140 -3.67 9.00 4.75
C VAL A 140 -4.25 10.10 3.86
N CYS A 141 -4.53 9.82 2.58
CA CYS A 141 -5.10 10.82 1.68
C CYS A 141 -6.47 11.32 2.14
N SER A 142 -7.34 10.44 2.65
CA SER A 142 -8.68 10.81 3.11
C SER A 142 -8.68 11.73 4.34
N ARG A 143 -7.61 11.73 5.15
CA ARG A 143 -7.45 12.65 6.28
C ARG A 143 -7.18 14.09 5.86
N PHE A 144 -6.58 14.29 4.68
CA PHE A 144 -6.12 15.61 4.24
C PHE A 144 -7.03 16.25 3.19
N VAL A 145 -7.63 15.43 2.32
CA VAL A 145 -8.50 15.88 1.24
C VAL A 145 -9.95 15.89 1.73
N ALA A 146 -10.59 17.05 1.85
CA ALA A 146 -12.03 17.10 2.09
C ALA A 146 -12.81 16.67 0.84
N LYS A 147 -14.05 16.23 1.03
CA LYS A 147 -14.99 15.94 -0.07
C LYS A 147 -15.06 17.17 -1.00
N GLY A 148 -14.65 17.02 -2.26
CA GLY A 148 -14.62 18.09 -3.27
C GLY A 148 -13.31 18.88 -3.41
N GLU A 149 -12.27 18.62 -2.59
CA GLU A 149 -10.92 19.15 -2.84
C GLU A 149 -10.19 18.19 -3.81
N GLY A 150 -9.73 18.70 -4.96
CA GLY A 150 -8.99 17.90 -5.95
C GLY A 150 -7.60 17.49 -5.46
N SER A 151 -7.00 16.48 -6.12
CA SER A 151 -5.58 16.19 -5.97
C SER A 151 -4.74 17.35 -6.51
N ILE A 152 -3.51 17.55 -6.00
CA ILE A 152 -2.52 18.47 -6.58
C ILE A 152 -2.33 18.21 -8.10
N ARG A 153 -2.55 16.97 -8.54
CA ARG A 153 -2.43 16.55 -9.95
C ARG A 153 -3.72 16.72 -10.78
N TYR A 154 -4.89 16.68 -10.15
CA TYR A 154 -6.18 16.77 -10.84
C TYR A 154 -7.13 17.64 -10.03
N GLU A 155 -7.27 18.90 -10.45
CA GLU A 155 -8.34 19.78 -9.98
C GLU A 155 -9.68 19.19 -10.45
N GLY A 156 -10.45 18.58 -9.53
CA GLY A 156 -11.81 18.09 -9.79
C GLY A 156 -12.02 16.58 -9.82
N ASP A 157 -10.97 15.75 -9.96
CA ASP A 157 -11.09 14.29 -9.81
C ASP A 157 -10.93 13.91 -8.32
N GLU A 158 -11.86 13.12 -7.78
CA GLU A 158 -11.79 12.67 -6.39
C GLU A 158 -10.51 11.85 -6.17
N ALA A 159 -9.57 12.38 -5.37
CA ALA A 159 -8.27 11.74 -5.12
C ALA A 159 -8.42 10.27 -4.68
N ILE A 160 -9.47 9.96 -3.93
CA ILE A 160 -9.82 8.63 -3.45
C ILE A 160 -10.28 7.71 -4.59
N GLU A 161 -11.05 8.19 -5.55
CA GLU A 161 -11.49 7.40 -6.70
C GLU A 161 -10.30 7.00 -7.58
N SER A 162 -9.38 7.94 -7.81
CA SER A 162 -8.12 7.67 -8.51
C SER A 162 -7.29 6.60 -7.80
N LEU A 163 -7.16 6.67 -6.47
CA LEU A 163 -6.46 5.65 -5.69
C LEU A 163 -7.14 4.27 -5.78
N SER A 164 -8.48 4.23 -5.77
CA SER A 164 -9.26 3.00 -5.94
C SER A 164 -9.04 2.37 -7.32
N ARG A 165 -9.11 3.18 -8.40
CA ARG A 165 -8.81 2.73 -9.78
C ARG A 165 -7.42 2.13 -9.85
N PHE A 166 -6.43 2.82 -9.28
CA PHE A 166 -5.09 2.32 -9.33
C PHE A 166 -4.87 1.05 -8.49
N ARG A 167 -5.48 0.95 -7.29
CA ARG A 167 -5.43 -0.27 -6.47
C ARG A 167 -5.87 -1.48 -7.27
N LYS A 168 -7.03 -1.40 -7.93
CA LYS A 168 -7.56 -2.49 -8.77
C LYS A 168 -6.59 -2.88 -9.88
N GLY A 169 -6.06 -1.90 -10.61
CA GLY A 169 -5.13 -2.17 -11.71
C GLY A 169 -3.85 -2.87 -11.25
N ARG A 170 -3.35 -2.49 -10.07
CA ARG A 170 -2.14 -3.06 -9.46
C ARG A 170 -2.40 -4.44 -8.86
N GLU A 171 -3.54 -4.64 -8.18
CA GLU A 171 -3.98 -5.96 -7.71
C GLU A 171 -4.06 -6.95 -8.88
N ALA A 172 -4.57 -6.54 -10.04
CA ALA A 172 -4.65 -7.41 -11.21
C ALA A 172 -3.28 -7.83 -11.76
N MET A 173 -2.24 -7.00 -11.61
CA MET A 173 -0.88 -7.35 -12.04
C MET A 173 -0.22 -8.37 -11.10
N ILE A 174 -0.40 -8.18 -9.79
CA ILE A 174 0.24 -9.02 -8.77
C ILE A 174 -0.59 -10.24 -8.38
N ALA A 175 -1.88 -10.28 -8.71
CA ALA A 175 -2.80 -11.37 -8.46
C ALA A 175 -3.65 -11.69 -9.71
N PRO A 176 -3.03 -12.09 -10.84
CA PRO A 176 -3.70 -12.23 -12.13
C PRO A 176 -4.76 -13.33 -12.17
N GLN A 177 -4.69 -14.34 -11.28
CA GLN A 177 -5.72 -15.37 -11.15
C GLN A 177 -6.89 -14.96 -10.23
N GLY A 178 -6.92 -13.70 -9.76
CA GLY A 178 -7.83 -13.24 -8.71
C GLY A 178 -7.26 -13.44 -7.31
N ARG A 179 -7.87 -12.83 -6.29
CA ARG A 179 -7.49 -13.06 -4.89
C ARG A 179 -7.60 -14.55 -4.60
N VAL A 180 -6.53 -15.16 -4.11
CA VAL A 180 -6.58 -16.53 -3.63
C VAL A 180 -7.56 -16.55 -2.46
N SER A 181 -8.69 -17.24 -2.66
CA SER A 181 -9.71 -17.38 -1.63
C SER A 181 -9.15 -18.15 -0.43
N GLY A 182 -9.09 -17.50 0.73
CA GLY A 182 -9.42 -18.12 2.01
C GLY A 182 -8.30 -18.30 3.04
N CYS A 183 -8.32 -17.45 4.06
CA CYS A 183 -8.22 -17.91 5.43
C CYS A 183 -9.43 -17.33 6.20
N PRO A 184 -10.32 -18.14 6.81
CA PRO A 184 -11.35 -17.61 7.69
C PRO A 184 -10.66 -16.96 8.88
N ALA A 185 -10.88 -15.66 9.08
CA ALA A 185 -10.48 -15.01 10.31
C ALA A 185 -11.06 -15.81 11.50
N HIS A 186 -10.21 -16.05 12.49
CA HIS A 186 -10.56 -16.69 13.75
C HIS A 186 -11.89 -16.17 14.33
N GLY A 187 -12.65 -17.12 14.86
CA GLY A 187 -14.02 -17.02 15.35
C GLY A 187 -14.43 -15.68 15.95
N ALA A 188 -15.53 -15.14 15.42
CA ALA A 188 -16.41 -14.28 16.20
C ALA A 188 -16.94 -15.08 17.42
N PRO A 189 -17.01 -14.49 18.62
CA PRO A 189 -17.65 -15.15 19.74
C PRO A 189 -19.13 -15.31 19.44
N ALA A 190 -19.65 -16.50 19.69
CA ALA A 190 -21.06 -16.84 19.57
C ALA A 190 -21.88 -15.82 20.36
N THR A 191 -22.76 -15.10 19.66
CA THR A 191 -23.84 -14.35 20.26
C THR A 191 -24.77 -15.35 20.94
N HIS A 192 -24.80 -15.34 22.27
CA HIS A 192 -25.84 -15.97 23.04
C HIS A 192 -27.19 -15.37 22.59
N ARG A 193 -28.04 -16.19 21.99
CA ARG A 193 -29.46 -15.89 21.85
C ARG A 193 -30.06 -16.03 23.24
N ASP A 194 -30.57 -14.95 23.80
CA ASP A 194 -31.61 -15.03 24.82
C ASP A 194 -32.90 -15.43 24.09
N GLU A 195 -33.27 -16.70 24.27
CA GLU A 195 -34.63 -17.16 24.03
C GLU A 195 -35.50 -16.59 25.16
N ALA A 196 -36.47 -15.76 24.78
CA ALA A 196 -37.62 -15.47 25.60
C ALA A 196 -38.49 -16.73 25.61
N ASP A 197 -38.76 -17.27 26.80
CA ASP A 197 -39.98 -18.02 27.08
C ASP A 197 -40.72 -17.27 28.20
N ASP A 198 -41.90 -16.79 27.83
CA ASP A 198 -43.01 -16.47 28.73
C ASP A 198 -43.41 -17.74 29.48
N ASP A 199 -43.65 -17.66 30.80
CA ASP A 199 -44.95 -17.99 31.41
C ASP A 199 -44.89 -18.06 32.96
N ILE A 200 -45.64 -17.13 33.58
CA ILE A 200 -46.73 -17.34 34.55
C ILE A 200 -46.45 -17.98 35.95
N GLU A 201 -47.13 -17.36 36.94
CA GLU A 201 -47.53 -17.84 38.29
C GLU A 201 -46.61 -17.56 39.50
N SER A 202 -46.86 -16.43 40.20
CA SER A 202 -47.43 -16.35 41.58
C SER A 202 -47.41 -14.92 42.11
#